data_AF-A0A8S3ID23-F1
#
_entry.id   AF-A0A8S3ID23-F1
#
_cell.length_a   1.000
_cell.length_b   1.000
_cell.length_c   1.000
_cell.angle_alpha   90.00
_cell.angle_beta   90.00
_cell.angle_gamma   90.00
#
_symmetry.space_group_name_H-M   'P 1'
#
loop_
_entity.id
_entity.type
_entity.pdbx_description
1 polymer ?
#
loop_
_entity_poly.entity_id
_entity_poly.type
_entity_poly.pdbx_seq_one_letter_code
_entity_poly.pdbx_strand_id
1 'polypeptide(L)'
;MTDLRKRVYSMLGQNTNLKNNDIVKHFVQEGFKRRTLYNIIKRYEMGLPAEDLPRSGRPTSFKRKNLKRLQNAAINRIGVSQRKLGRKFGVAQSTIHYNLKKLGLKHYKRQKAPKYSENQVEQIPKK
;
A
#
# COMPACT_ATOMS: atom_id res chain seq x y z
N MET A 1 18.85 17.61 -15.17
CA MET A 1 19.49 16.86 -14.08
C MET A 1 19.63 15.41 -14.53
N THR A 2 20.76 15.06 -15.12
CA THR A 2 21.04 13.72 -15.66
C THR A 2 21.32 12.74 -14.52
N ASP A 3 20.60 11.63 -14.48
CA ASP A 3 20.77 10.58 -13.47
C ASP A 3 22.16 9.92 -13.65
N LEU A 4 23.01 10.01 -12.63
CA LEU A 4 24.34 9.37 -12.58
C LEU A 4 24.25 7.89 -12.96
N ARG A 5 23.20 7.18 -12.49
CA ARG A 5 23.06 5.74 -12.74
C ARG A 5 22.91 5.45 -14.22
N LYS A 6 22.07 6.22 -14.91
CA LYS A 6 21.85 6.11 -16.36
C LYS A 6 23.11 6.41 -17.16
N ARG A 7 23.88 7.44 -16.75
CA ARG A 7 25.16 7.79 -17.41
C ARG A 7 26.18 6.65 -17.30
N VAL A 8 26.34 6.09 -16.10
CA VAL A 8 27.25 4.95 -15.87
C VAL A 8 26.80 3.72 -16.67
N TYR A 9 25.49 3.42 -16.69
CA TYR A 9 24.94 2.30 -17.45
C TYR A 9 25.15 2.46 -18.97
N SER A 10 24.97 3.67 -19.50
CA SER A 10 25.24 3.96 -20.91
C SER A 10 26.72 3.70 -21.25
N MET A 11 27.65 4.14 -20.41
CA MET A 11 29.09 3.89 -20.64
C MET A 11 29.46 2.41 -20.54
N LEU A 12 28.85 1.65 -19.64
CA LEU A 12 29.05 0.20 -19.51
C LEU A 12 28.47 -0.58 -20.69
N GLY A 13 27.29 -0.17 -21.19
CA GLY A 13 26.62 -0.85 -22.30
C GLY A 13 27.20 -0.55 -23.68
N GLN A 14 27.83 0.62 -23.86
CA GLN A 14 28.42 1.02 -25.15
C GLN A 14 29.89 0.59 -25.30
N ASN A 15 30.64 0.50 -24.21
CA ASN A 15 32.09 0.34 -24.27
C ASN A 15 32.54 -1.00 -23.66
N THR A 16 32.59 -2.05 -24.48
CA THR A 16 33.03 -3.40 -24.07
C THR A 16 34.51 -3.49 -23.67
N ASN A 17 35.34 -2.53 -24.09
CA ASN A 17 36.79 -2.57 -23.86
C ASN A 17 37.27 -1.73 -22.66
N LEU A 18 36.41 -0.91 -22.04
CA LEU A 18 36.80 -0.09 -20.90
C LEU A 18 36.76 -0.91 -19.60
N LYS A 19 37.84 -0.82 -18.81
CA LYS A 19 37.84 -1.43 -17.48
C LYS A 19 36.98 -0.60 -16.54
N ASN A 20 36.33 -1.27 -15.59
CA ASN A 20 35.54 -0.63 -14.53
C ASN A 20 36.30 0.51 -13.81
N ASN A 21 37.62 0.36 -13.64
CA ASN A 21 38.45 1.38 -12.99
C ASN A 21 38.56 2.68 -13.79
N ASP A 22 38.60 2.60 -15.12
CA ASP A 22 38.72 3.77 -16.00
C ASP A 22 37.41 4.59 -15.98
N ILE A 23 36.28 3.87 -16.01
CA ILE A 23 34.94 4.46 -15.87
C ILE A 23 34.83 5.15 -14.50
N VAL A 24 35.25 4.49 -13.42
CA VAL A 24 35.24 5.08 -12.08
C VAL A 24 36.13 6.32 -12.03
N LYS A 25 37.32 6.29 -12.63
CA LYS A 25 38.25 7.43 -12.63
C LYS A 25 37.64 8.67 -13.29
N HIS A 26 36.97 8.49 -14.44
CA HIS A 26 36.24 9.56 -15.13
C HIS A 26 35.19 10.22 -14.21
N PHE A 27 34.30 9.43 -13.61
CA PHE A 27 33.25 9.99 -12.73
C PHE A 27 33.79 10.52 -11.38
N VAL A 28 34.94 10.03 -10.91
CA VAL A 28 35.61 10.61 -9.74
C VAL A 28 36.17 12.00 -10.07
N GLN A 29 36.71 12.20 -11.27
CA GLN A 29 37.14 13.53 -11.73
C GLN A 29 35.96 14.50 -11.84
N GLU A 30 34.77 14.01 -12.18
CA GLU A 30 33.52 14.80 -12.11
C GLU A 30 33.01 15.07 -10.68
N GLY A 31 33.64 14.50 -9.65
CA GLY A 31 33.32 14.74 -8.24
C GLY A 31 32.45 13.67 -7.56
N PHE A 32 32.17 12.53 -8.21
CA PHE A 32 31.37 11.46 -7.60
C PHE A 32 32.21 10.55 -6.68
N LYS A 33 31.60 10.10 -5.58
CA LYS A 33 32.25 9.19 -4.63
C LYS A 33 32.45 7.80 -5.24
N ARG A 34 33.68 7.27 -5.17
CA ARG A 34 34.06 5.92 -5.64
C ARG A 34 33.07 4.83 -5.20
N ARG A 35 32.69 4.83 -3.91
CA ARG A 35 31.76 3.83 -3.34
C ARG A 35 30.41 3.81 -4.08
N THR A 36 29.87 4.98 -4.43
CA THR A 36 28.61 5.09 -5.17
C THR A 36 28.74 4.49 -6.56
N LEU A 37 29.85 4.75 -7.25
CA LEU A 37 30.11 4.25 -8.60
C LEU A 37 30.24 2.73 -8.63
N TYR A 38 31.00 2.14 -7.71
CA TYR A 38 31.10 0.68 -7.60
C TYR A 38 29.77 0.03 -7.22
N ASN A 39 28.94 0.67 -6.37
CA ASN A 39 27.59 0.17 -6.11
C ASN A 39 26.71 0.18 -7.37
N ILE A 40 26.87 1.18 -8.25
CA ILE A 40 26.16 1.27 -9.52
C ILE A 40 26.64 0.18 -10.49
N ILE A 41 27.96 -0.01 -10.63
CA ILE A 41 28.55 -1.06 -11.47
C ILE A 41 28.07 -2.44 -11.00
N LYS A 42 28.12 -2.71 -9.69
CA LYS A 42 27.60 -3.97 -9.12
C LYS A 42 26.13 -4.18 -9.44
N ARG A 43 25.30 -3.12 -9.40
CA ARG A 43 23.88 -3.21 -9.80
C ARG A 43 23.73 -3.57 -11.28
N TYR A 44 24.56 -3.01 -12.16
CA TYR A 44 24.58 -3.33 -13.58
C TYR A 44 24.94 -4.80 -13.83
N GLU A 45 26.00 -5.29 -13.18
CA GLU A 45 26.44 -6.69 -13.25
C GLU A 45 25.35 -7.67 -12.76
N MET A 46 24.55 -7.27 -11.77
CA MET A 46 23.39 -8.05 -11.31
C MET A 46 22.16 -7.95 -12.24
N GLY A 47 22.25 -7.24 -13.37
CA GLY A 47 21.15 -7.07 -14.32
C GLY A 47 19.99 -6.21 -13.81
N LEU A 48 20.21 -5.39 -12.77
CA LEU A 48 19.17 -4.52 -12.23
C LEU A 48 19.02 -3.25 -13.09
N PRO A 49 17.81 -2.70 -13.24
CA PRO A 49 17.59 -1.47 -14.01
C PRO A 49 18.28 -0.25 -13.41
N ALA A 50 18.52 0.75 -14.26
CA ALA A 50 19.06 2.05 -13.85
C ALA A 50 18.03 2.86 -13.06
N GLU A 51 16.75 2.58 -13.26
CA GLU A 51 15.66 3.22 -12.56
C GLU A 51 15.67 2.88 -11.06
N ASP A 52 15.13 3.80 -10.26
CA ASP A 52 14.84 3.51 -8.87
C ASP A 52 13.63 2.57 -8.77
N LEU A 53 13.88 1.39 -8.21
CA LEU A 53 12.83 0.44 -7.92
C LEU A 53 11.98 0.93 -6.73
N PRO A 54 10.65 0.68 -6.75
CA PRO A 54 9.79 1.03 -5.64
C PRO A 54 10.25 0.29 -4.37
N ARG A 55 10.46 1.03 -3.29
CA ARG A 55 10.85 0.46 -2.00
C ARG A 55 9.69 -0.34 -1.42
N SER A 56 9.99 -1.50 -0.82
CA SER A 56 8.99 -2.23 -0.04
C SER A 56 8.64 -1.42 1.21
N GLY A 57 7.37 -1.02 1.34
CA GLY A 57 6.86 -0.36 2.53
C GLY A 57 6.72 -1.30 3.73
N ARG A 58 6.37 -0.75 4.89
CA ARG A 58 6.08 -1.55 6.09
C ARG A 58 4.89 -2.49 5.83
N PRO A 59 4.99 -3.79 6.18
CA PRO A 59 3.87 -4.71 6.02
C PRO A 59 2.68 -4.28 6.87
N THR A 60 1.47 -4.48 6.34
CA THR A 60 0.23 -4.13 7.06
C THR A 60 -0.06 -5.15 8.16
N SER A 61 -0.54 -4.67 9.31
CA SER A 61 -0.97 -5.55 10.42
C SER A 61 -2.18 -6.42 10.03
N PHE A 62 -3.04 -5.91 9.14
CA PHE A 62 -4.25 -6.59 8.68
C PHE A 62 -3.93 -7.53 7.50
N LYS A 63 -3.58 -8.78 7.82
CA LYS A 63 -3.23 -9.82 6.84
C LYS A 63 -4.39 -10.18 5.90
N ARG A 64 -4.07 -10.76 4.74
CA ARG A 64 -5.03 -11.20 3.71
C ARG A 64 -6.15 -12.13 4.23
N LYS A 65 -5.83 -13.03 5.17
CA LYS A 65 -6.83 -13.89 5.84
C LYS A 65 -7.88 -13.08 6.61
N ASN A 66 -7.45 -12.04 7.32
CA ASN A 66 -8.35 -11.17 8.06
C ASN A 66 -9.16 -10.27 7.12
N LEU A 67 -8.60 -9.84 5.99
CA LEU A 67 -9.36 -9.14 4.94
C LEU A 67 -10.53 -9.97 4.42
N LYS A 68 -10.29 -11.24 4.06
CA LYS A 68 -11.36 -12.14 3.59
C LYS A 68 -12.45 -12.35 4.65
N ARG A 69 -12.04 -12.54 5.91
CA ARG A 69 -12.98 -12.64 7.04
C ARG A 69 -13.78 -11.37 7.26
N LEU A 70 -13.15 -10.20 7.11
CA LEU A 70 -13.81 -8.89 7.22
C LEU A 70 -14.83 -8.70 6.09
N GLN A 71 -14.45 -9.03 4.86
CA GLN A 71 -15.34 -9.01 3.69
C GLN A 71 -16.59 -9.86 3.96
N ASN A 72 -16.43 -11.13 4.36
CA ASN A 72 -17.55 -12.01 4.67
C ASN A 72 -18.42 -11.53 5.84
N ALA A 73 -17.82 -10.80 6.80
CA ALA A 73 -18.54 -10.25 7.94
C ALA A 73 -19.30 -8.94 7.60
N ALA A 74 -18.96 -8.28 6.49
CA ALA A 74 -19.53 -6.99 6.10
C ALA A 74 -20.43 -7.07 4.86
N ILE A 75 -20.15 -8.00 3.93
CA ILE A 75 -20.90 -8.16 2.69
C ILE A 75 -22.35 -8.55 2.98
N ASN A 76 -23.29 -7.84 2.34
CA ASN A 76 -24.74 -8.06 2.46
C ASN A 76 -25.30 -8.09 3.90
N ARG A 77 -24.58 -7.54 4.88
CA ARG A 77 -25.04 -7.47 6.27
C ARG A 77 -25.45 -6.04 6.63
N ILE A 78 -26.73 -5.87 6.92
CA ILE A 78 -27.30 -4.62 7.42
C ILE A 78 -27.20 -4.59 8.96
N GLY A 79 -26.77 -3.46 9.53
CA GLY A 79 -26.82 -3.23 10.99
C GLY A 79 -25.58 -3.65 11.79
N VAL A 80 -24.52 -4.17 11.17
CA VAL A 80 -23.26 -4.51 11.86
C VAL A 80 -22.34 -3.29 11.91
N SER A 81 -22.22 -2.61 13.05
CA SER A 81 -21.37 -1.42 13.16
C SER A 81 -19.87 -1.73 12.98
N GLN A 82 -19.11 -0.78 12.42
CA GLN A 82 -17.65 -0.91 12.32
C GLN A 82 -16.97 -1.02 13.68
N ARG A 83 -17.54 -0.44 14.76
CA ARG A 83 -17.04 -0.64 16.13
C ARG A 83 -17.19 -2.09 16.58
N LYS A 84 -18.33 -2.73 16.26
CA LYS A 84 -18.57 -4.16 16.53
C LYS A 84 -17.59 -5.05 15.74
N LEU A 85 -17.32 -4.71 14.48
CA LEU A 85 -16.28 -5.36 13.68
C LEU A 85 -14.89 -5.15 14.30
N GLY A 86 -14.56 -3.94 14.73
CA GLY A 86 -13.27 -3.64 15.38
C GLY A 86 -13.02 -4.52 16.59
N ARG A 87 -14.01 -4.63 17.49
CA ARG A 87 -13.96 -5.56 18.65
C ARG A 87 -13.78 -7.01 18.21
N LYS A 88 -14.52 -7.46 17.20
CA LYS A 88 -14.42 -8.84 16.65
C LYS A 88 -13.05 -9.17 16.08
N PHE A 89 -12.37 -8.18 15.48
CA PHE A 89 -11.07 -8.35 14.85
C PHE A 89 -9.89 -7.88 15.72
N GLY A 90 -10.15 -7.39 16.94
CA GLY A 90 -9.13 -6.87 17.85
C GLY A 90 -8.41 -5.62 17.32
N VAL A 91 -9.10 -4.77 16.54
CA VAL A 91 -8.51 -3.57 15.92
C VAL A 91 -9.38 -2.34 16.11
N ALA A 92 -8.77 -1.16 15.96
CA ALA A 92 -9.49 0.10 15.98
C ALA A 92 -10.55 0.19 14.87
N GLN A 93 -11.62 0.95 15.12
CA GLN A 93 -12.67 1.17 14.13
C GLN A 93 -12.15 1.86 12.86
N SER A 94 -11.16 2.75 12.98
CA SER A 94 -10.49 3.39 11.84
C SER A 94 -9.79 2.37 10.92
N THR A 95 -9.16 1.35 11.48
CA THR A 95 -8.55 0.24 10.73
C THR A 95 -9.60 -0.53 9.95
N ILE A 96 -10.78 -0.79 10.54
CA ILE A 96 -11.90 -1.42 9.82
C ILE A 96 -12.38 -0.53 8.68
N HIS A 97 -12.59 0.76 8.93
CA HIS A 97 -13.03 1.72 7.93
C HIS A 97 -12.08 1.76 6.71
N TYR A 98 -10.78 1.90 6.96
CA TYR A 98 -9.75 1.91 5.91
C TYR A 98 -9.81 0.64 5.05
N ASN A 99 -9.87 -0.54 5.67
CA ASN A 99 -9.90 -1.81 4.95
C ASN A 99 -11.22 -2.03 4.19
N LEU A 100 -12.37 -1.61 4.73
CA LEU A 100 -13.64 -1.67 4.02
C LEU A 100 -13.65 -0.75 2.78
N LYS A 101 -13.10 0.47 2.91
CA LYS A 101 -12.92 1.40 1.78
C LYS A 101 -12.02 0.79 0.71
N LYS A 102 -10.90 0.18 1.12
CA LYS A 102 -9.97 -0.51 0.21
C LYS A 102 -10.61 -1.71 -0.51
N LEU A 103 -11.56 -2.40 0.15
CA LEU A 103 -12.34 -3.50 -0.44
C LEU A 103 -13.51 -3.02 -1.30
N GLY A 104 -13.76 -1.71 -1.42
CA GLY A 104 -14.90 -1.16 -2.15
C GLY A 104 -16.26 -1.38 -1.48
N LEU A 105 -16.30 -1.79 -0.22
CA LEU A 105 -17.54 -2.08 0.49
C LEU A 105 -18.10 -0.80 1.13
N LYS A 106 -19.30 -0.39 0.69
CA LYS A 106 -20.07 0.65 1.36
C LYS A 106 -20.63 0.10 2.66
N HIS A 107 -20.36 0.78 3.77
CA HIS A 107 -20.92 0.44 5.07
C HIS A 107 -21.92 1.50 5.51
N TYR A 108 -23.18 1.10 5.61
CA TYR A 108 -24.25 1.97 6.08
C TYR A 108 -24.49 1.76 7.57
N LYS A 109 -24.70 2.86 8.30
CA LYS A 109 -25.20 2.79 9.68
C LYS A 109 -26.62 2.23 9.66
N ARG A 110 -27.00 1.54 10.73
CA ARG A 110 -28.38 1.08 10.93
C ARG A 110 -29.31 2.30 10.90
N GLN A 111 -30.33 2.29 10.06
CA GLN A 111 -31.41 3.26 10.13
C GLN A 111 -32.27 2.96 11.35
N LYS A 112 -32.71 4.00 12.07
CA LYS A 112 -33.70 3.83 13.12
C LYS A 112 -35.02 3.41 12.47
N ALA A 113 -35.76 2.52 13.12
CA ALA A 113 -37.13 2.25 12.71
C ALA A 113 -37.93 3.56 12.80
N PRO A 114 -38.84 3.83 11.85
CA PRO A 114 -39.76 4.94 11.97
C PRO A 114 -40.60 4.78 13.25
N LYS A 115 -40.98 5.90 13.87
CA LYS A 115 -41.95 5.85 14.97
C LYS A 115 -43.32 5.45 14.41
N TYR A 116 -44.16 4.83 15.25
CA TYR A 116 -45.54 4.54 14.90
C TYR A 116 -46.28 5.84 14.53
N SER A 117 -47.12 5.77 13.50
CA SER A 117 -48.09 6.83 13.23
C SER A 117 -49.21 6.82 14.27
N GLU A 118 -49.94 7.93 14.43
CA GLU A 118 -51.05 8.05 15.39
C GLU A 118 -52.07 6.91 15.22
N ASN A 119 -52.49 6.63 13.98
CA ASN A 119 -53.37 5.52 13.63
C ASN A 119 -52.82 4.13 14.04
N GLN A 120 -51.49 3.95 14.01
CA GLN A 120 -50.86 2.69 14.43
C GLN A 120 -50.80 2.57 15.95
N VAL A 121 -50.67 3.68 16.67
CA VAL A 121 -50.68 3.70 18.14
C VAL A 121 -52.06 3.33 18.68
N GLU A 122 -53.14 3.77 18.01
CA GLU A 122 -54.53 3.43 18.38
C GLU A 122 -54.84 1.94 18.25
N GLN A 123 -54.19 1.24 17.30
CA GLN A 123 -54.35 -0.20 17.11
C GLN A 123 -53.56 -1.05 18.11
N ILE A 124 -52.69 -0.45 18.93
CA ILE A 124 -51.96 -1.16 19.97
C ILE A 124 -52.94 -1.46 21.11
N PRO A 125 -53.15 -2.75 21.48
CA PRO A 125 -54.01 -3.09 22.59
C PRO A 125 -53.47 -2.44 23.87
N LYS A 126 -54.26 -1.54 24.46
CA LYS A 126 -53.93 -0.90 25.74
C LYS A 126 -54.02 -1.97 26.82
N LYS A 127 -52.94 -2.10 27.60
CA LYS A 127 -52.82 -3.05 28.70
C LYS A 127 -53.56 -2.54 29.95
#